data_AF-A0A929QIM0-F1
#
_entry.id   AF-A0A929QIM0-F1
#
_cell.length_a   1.000
_cell.length_b   1.000
_cell.length_c   1.000
_cell.angle_alpha   90.00
_cell.angle_beta   90.00
_cell.angle_gamma   90.00
#
_symmetry.space_group_name_H-M   'P 1'
#
loop_
_entity.id
_entity.type
_entity.pdbx_description
1 polymer ?
#
loop_
_entity_poly.entity_id
_entity_poly.type
_entity_poly.pdbx_seq_one_letter_code
_entity_poly.pdbx_strand_id
1 'polypeptide(L)' 'MKISELNLFKAKKVAILGYGKEGRSVKNFLKKLGFENISVLDKNDISEREDGIFYKTGEKYLENIGDFD' A
#
# COMPACT_ATOMS: atom_id res chain seq x y z
N MET A 1 7.86 -17.49 -12.88
CA MET A 1 7.52 -16.09 -13.22
C MET A 1 8.66 -15.50 -14.02
N LYS A 2 8.39 -14.97 -15.20
CA LYS A 2 9.40 -14.28 -16.03
C LYS A 2 9.73 -12.92 -15.39
N ILE A 3 10.96 -12.43 -15.57
CA ILE A 3 11.40 -11.14 -15.01
C ILE A 3 10.51 -9.97 -15.47
N SER A 4 9.99 -10.03 -16.70
CA SER A 4 9.03 -9.06 -17.24
C SER A 4 7.70 -9.04 -16.50
N GLU A 5 7.18 -10.20 -16.09
CA GLU A 5 5.94 -10.32 -15.31
C GLU A 5 6.11 -9.71 -13.92
N LEU A 6 7.28 -9.89 -13.32
CA LEU A 6 7.61 -9.30 -12.01
C LEU A 6 7.61 -7.77 -12.06
N ASN A 7 8.17 -7.17 -13.11
CA ASN A 7 8.21 -5.70 -13.26
C ASN A 7 6.81 -5.12 -13.51
N LEU A 8 6.00 -5.78 -14.34
CA LEU A 8 4.59 -5.40 -14.53
C LEU A 8 3.80 -5.49 -13.23
N PHE A 9 4.08 -6.51 -12.40
CA PHE A 9 3.41 -6.69 -11.12
C PHE A 9 3.78 -5.58 -10.10
N LYS A 10 5.05 -5.16 -10.06
CA LYS A 10 5.52 -4.08 -9.17
C LYS A 10 4.93 -2.70 -9.49
N ALA A 11 4.52 -2.49 -10.74
CA ALA A 11 3.87 -1.25 -11.18
C ALA A 11 2.38 -1.17 -10.81
N LYS A 12 1.74 -2.28 -10.36
CA LYS A 12 0.34 -2.27 -9.95
C LYS A 12 0.13 -1.44 -8.68
N LYS A 13 -1.07 -0.88 -8.53
CA LYS A 13 -1.53 -0.26 -7.29
C LYS A 13 -1.70 -1.33 -6.22
N VAL A 14 -1.20 -1.08 -5.01
CA VAL A 14 -1.33 -1.99 -3.87
C VAL A 14 -1.94 -1.25 -2.69
N ALA A 15 -3.04 -1.75 -2.15
CA ALA A 15 -3.61 -1.29 -0.90
C ALA A 15 -3.20 -2.19 0.26
N ILE A 16 -2.74 -1.60 1.36
CA ILE A 16 -2.51 -2.25 2.65
C ILE A 16 -3.65 -1.84 3.58
N LEU A 17 -4.54 -2.79 3.89
CA LEU A 17 -5.66 -2.60 4.79
C LEU A 17 -5.22 -2.83 6.24
N GLY A 18 -5.30 -1.80 7.07
CA GLY A 18 -4.85 -1.82 8.44
C GLY A 18 -3.33 -1.62 8.56
N TYR A 19 -2.94 -0.65 9.38
CA TYR A 19 -1.56 -0.20 9.59
C TYR A 19 -1.10 -0.45 11.03
N GLY A 20 -1.41 -1.65 11.52
CA GLY A 20 -0.82 -2.23 12.72
C GLY A 20 0.62 -2.70 12.49
N LYS A 21 1.08 -3.66 13.28
CA LYS A 21 2.44 -4.23 13.14
C LYS A 21 2.60 -4.95 11.80
N GLU A 22 1.56 -5.64 11.37
CA GLU A 22 1.47 -6.43 10.14
C GLU A 22 1.51 -5.51 8.92
N GLY A 23 0.66 -4.48 8.88
CA GLY A 23 0.63 -3.52 7.77
C GLY A 23 1.96 -2.78 7.59
N ARG A 24 2.60 -2.37 8.68
CA ARG A 24 3.96 -1.78 8.65
C ARG A 24 4.99 -2.75 8.06
N SER A 25 4.95 -4.01 8.50
CA SER A 25 5.86 -5.04 7.99
C SER A 25 5.68 -5.28 6.48
N VAL A 26 4.42 -5.37 6.02
CA VAL A 26 4.07 -5.54 4.61
C VAL A 26 4.53 -4.35 3.77
N LYS A 27 4.28 -3.12 4.22
CA LYS A 27 4.77 -1.90 3.55
C LYS A 27 6.28 -1.96 3.35
N ASN A 28 7.03 -2.24 4.42
CA ASN A 28 8.49 -2.31 4.36
C ASN A 28 8.99 -3.41 3.42
N PHE A 29 8.29 -4.56 3.38
CA PHE A 29 8.61 -5.64 2.48
C PHE A 29 8.36 -5.27 1.00
N LEU A 30 7.21 -4.69 0.69
CA LEU A 30 6.86 -4.25 -0.67
C LEU A 30 7.82 -3.17 -1.18
N LYS A 31 8.19 -2.20 -0.34
CA LYS A 31 9.22 -1.21 -0.66
C LYS A 31 10.55 -1.85 -1.01
N LYS A 32 11.01 -2.83 -0.23
CA LYS A 32 12.26 -3.57 -0.50
C LYS A 32 12.19 -4.35 -1.82
N LEU A 33 11.00 -4.80 -2.22
CA LEU A 33 10.78 -5.43 -3.51
C LEU A 33 10.72 -4.43 -4.66
N GLY A 34 10.63 -3.13 -4.40
CA GLY A 34 10.56 -2.07 -5.41
C GLY A 34 9.15 -1.86 -5.96
N PHE A 35 8.11 -2.05 -5.14
CA PHE A 35 6.77 -1.56 -5.47
C PHE A 35 6.73 -0.04 -5.30
N GLU A 36 6.13 0.64 -6.27
CA GLU A 36 6.10 2.11 -6.34
C GLU A 36 4.74 2.68 -5.92
N ASN A 37 3.64 1.94 -6.18
CA ASN A 37 2.27 2.42 -6.00
C ASN A 37 1.61 1.83 -4.75
N ILE A 38 2.17 2.09 -3.56
CA ILE A 38 1.67 1.56 -2.30
C ILE A 38 0.76 2.59 -1.62
N SER A 39 -0.43 2.16 -1.23
CA SER A 39 -1.39 2.91 -0.42
C SER A 39 -1.65 2.19 0.90
N VAL A 40 -1.72 2.92 2.00
CA VAL A 40 -2.12 2.45 3.32
C VAL A 40 -3.51 2.99 3.61
N LEU A 41 -4.44 2.09 3.92
CA LEU A 41 -5.82 2.42 4.24
C LEU A 41 -6.12 1.92 5.66
N ASP A 42 -6.47 2.80 6.59
CA ASP A 42 -6.79 2.44 7.97
C ASP A 42 -7.95 3.27 8.51
N LYS A 43 -8.83 2.66 9.29
CA LYS A 43 -9.93 3.37 9.96
C LYS A 43 -9.44 4.41 10.97
N ASN A 44 -8.28 4.17 11.57
CA ASN A 44 -7.68 5.04 12.57
C ASN A 44 -6.77 6.06 11.88
N ASP A 45 -6.64 7.23 12.50
CA ASP A 45 -5.63 8.18 12.07
C ASP A 45 -4.22 7.64 12.32
N ILE A 46 -3.40 7.80 11.30
CA ILE A 46 -1.98 7.48 11.31
C ILE A 46 -1.25 8.82 11.27
N SER A 47 -0.28 9.04 12.14
CA SER A 47 0.58 10.24 12.10
C SER A 47 1.82 10.06 11.23
N GLU A 48 2.27 8.81 11.04
CA GLU A 48 3.39 8.45 10.16
C GLU A 48 3.07 8.80 8.70
N ARG A 49 3.98 9.52 8.05
CA ARG A 49 3.94 9.76 6.61
C ARG A 49 5.31 9.46 6.04
N GLU A 50 5.34 8.81 4.90
CA GLU A 50 6.56 8.43 4.20
C GLU A 50 6.41 8.75 2.72
N ASP A 51 7.45 9.32 2.12
CA ASP A 51 7.45 9.69 0.71
C ASP A 51 7.20 8.47 -0.18
N GLY A 52 6.36 8.67 -1.19
CA GLY A 52 5.94 7.62 -2.13
C GLY A 52 4.90 6.65 -1.58
N ILE A 53 4.38 6.86 -0.35
CA ILE A 53 3.29 6.08 0.21
C ILE A 53 2.06 6.98 0.39
N PHE A 54 0.94 6.56 -0.20
CA PHE A 54 -0.33 7.26 0.00
C PHE A 54 -1.01 6.76 1.28
N TYR A 55 -1.59 7.65 2.08
CA TYR A 55 -2.30 7.29 3.30
C TYR A 55 -3.73 7.82 3.23
N LYS A 56 -4.71 6.92 3.35
CA LYS A 56 -6.12 7.28 3.52
C LYS A 56 -6.58 6.78 4.89
N THR A 57 -6.94 7.70 5.77
CA THR A 57 -7.32 7.39 7.14
C THR A 57 -8.72 7.88 7.49
N GLY A 58 -9.27 7.36 8.58
CA GLY A 58 -10.56 7.76 9.13
C GLY A 58 -11.74 6.99 8.55
N GLU A 59 -12.95 7.47 8.82
CA GLU A 59 -14.22 6.80 8.48
C GLU A 59 -14.38 6.44 7.00
N LYS A 60 -13.71 7.18 6.10
CA LYS A 60 -13.78 6.98 4.64
C LYS A 60 -12.57 6.24 4.07
N TYR A 61 -11.78 5.53 4.88
CA TYR A 61 -10.56 4.87 4.40
C TYR A 61 -10.78 3.85 3.27
N LEU A 62 -11.97 3.27 3.15
CA LEU A 62 -12.35 2.33 2.09
C LEU A 62 -13.02 2.99 0.87
N GLU A 63 -13.24 4.31 0.88
CA GLU A 63 -13.75 5.00 -0.29
C GLU A 63 -12.73 4.85 -1.42
N ASN A 64 -13.18 4.35 -2.57
CA ASN A 64 -12.38 3.99 -3.75
C ASN A 64 -11.51 2.73 -3.61
N ILE A 65 -11.86 1.78 -2.74
CA ILE A 65 -11.14 0.48 -2.65
C ILE A 65 -11.13 -0.30 -3.98
N GLY A 66 -12.11 -0.08 -4.86
CA GLY A 66 -12.16 -0.67 -6.20
C GLY A 66 -11.07 -0.18 -7.16
N ASP A 67 -10.30 0.85 -6.81
CA ASP A 67 -9.18 1.33 -7.63
C ASP A 67 -7.96 0.40 -7.60
N PHE A 68 -8.00 -0.65 -6.77
CA PHE A 68 -6.89 -1.57 -6.50
C PHE A 68 -7.09 -2.98 -7.09
N ASP A 69 -8.20 -3.23 -7.80
CA ASP A 69 -8.50 -4.49 -8.49
C ASP A 69 -7.70 -4.67 -9.81
#